data_AF-A0A7Z2ZX33-F1
#
_entry.id   AF-A0A7Z2ZX33-F1
#
_cell.length_a   1.000
_cell.length_b   1.000
_cell.length_c   1.000
_cell.angle_alpha   90.00
_cell.angle_beta   90.00
_cell.angle_gamma   90.00
#
_symmetry.space_group_name_H-M   'P 1'
#
loop_
_entity.id
_entity.type
_entity.pdbx_description
1 polymer ?
#
loop_
_entity_poly.entity_id
_entity_poly.type
_entity_poly.pdbx_seq_one_letter_code
_entity_poly.pdbx_strand_id
1 'polypeptide(L)'
;MPWIKNFGGFVDFLSLVIVHAPDDFSKENYLGEDEQLTLESAFNELRNGMKFVKPRVSDDAALEALCGRLEQALVLYRQREDTKAAHLLQDFELSLPS
;
A
#
# COMPACT_ATOMS: atom_id res chain seq x y z
N MET A 1 -15.82 0.61 -3.36
CA MET A 1 -15.84 -0.42 -2.28
C MET A 1 -14.48 -0.44 -1.59
N PRO A 2 -14.37 -0.76 -0.30
CA PRO A 2 -13.06 -1.00 0.32
C PRO A 2 -12.47 -2.32 -0.20
N TRP A 3 -11.25 -2.26 -0.72
CA TRP A 3 -10.47 -3.42 -1.17
C TRP A 3 -9.93 -4.18 0.04
N ILE A 4 -9.59 -3.47 1.12
CA ILE A 4 -9.03 -4.03 2.34
C ILE A 4 -10.11 -4.12 3.42
N LYS A 5 -10.39 -5.34 3.89
CA LYS A 5 -11.45 -5.62 4.89
C LYS A 5 -10.95 -6.27 6.18
N ASN A 6 -9.72 -6.77 6.17
CA ASN A 6 -9.04 -7.39 7.30
C ASN A 6 -7.53 -7.34 7.05
N PHE A 7 -6.73 -7.88 7.96
CA PHE A 7 -5.27 -7.87 7.83
C PHE A 7 -4.75 -8.77 6.70
N GLY A 8 -5.34 -9.95 6.46
CA GLY A 8 -4.96 -10.79 5.32
C GLY A 8 -5.16 -10.04 4.00
N GLY A 9 -6.32 -9.42 3.82
CA GLY A 9 -6.61 -8.58 2.66
C GLY A 9 -5.74 -7.33 2.59
N PHE A 10 -5.16 -6.86 3.69
CA PHE A 10 -4.16 -5.78 3.66
C PHE A 10 -2.85 -6.27 3.06
N VAL A 11 -2.38 -7.44 3.48
CA VAL A 11 -1.17 -8.08 2.95
C VAL A 11 -1.36 -8.42 1.47
N ASP A 12 -2.47 -9.06 1.10
CA ASP A 12 -2.78 -9.40 -0.29
C ASP A 12 -2.81 -8.15 -1.20
N PHE A 13 -3.42 -7.07 -0.72
CA PHE A 13 -3.49 -5.81 -1.47
C PHE A 13 -2.12 -5.13 -1.56
N LEU A 14 -1.31 -5.17 -0.50
CA LEU A 14 0.06 -4.68 -0.52
C LEU A 14 0.91 -5.42 -1.56
N SER A 15 0.83 -6.75 -1.61
CA SER A 15 1.56 -7.54 -2.61
C SER A 15 1.11 -7.19 -4.03
N LEU A 16 -0.18 -6.93 -4.26
CA LEU A 16 -0.69 -6.40 -5.55
C LEU A 16 -0.03 -5.06 -5.88
N VAL A 17 0.04 -4.13 -4.93
CA VAL A 17 0.68 -2.82 -5.14
C VAL A 17 2.16 -2.96 -5.42
N ILE A 18 2.88 -3.86 -4.74
CA ILE A 18 4.31 -4.10 -4.97
C ILE A 18 4.57 -4.57 -6.41
N VAL A 19 3.69 -5.39 -6.97
CA VAL A 19 3.87 -5.96 -8.32
C VAL A 19 3.46 -4.98 -9.42
N HIS A 20 2.40 -4.20 -9.19
CA HIS A 20 1.76 -3.40 -10.24
C HIS A 20 2.05 -1.89 -10.18
N ALA A 21 2.57 -1.37 -9.08
CA ALA A 21 2.94 0.04 -9.00
C ALA A 21 4.15 0.35 -9.90
N PRO A 22 4.24 1.57 -10.46
CA PRO A 22 3.31 2.68 -10.27
C PRO A 22 2.14 2.74 -11.26
N ASP A 23 2.21 2.07 -12.41
CA ASP A 23 1.33 2.31 -13.57
C ASP A 23 0.78 1.05 -14.26
N ASP A 24 1.05 -0.14 -13.73
CA ASP A 24 0.60 -1.43 -14.31
C ASP A 24 -0.61 -2.03 -13.57
N PHE A 25 -1.41 -1.19 -12.92
CA PHE A 25 -2.66 -1.63 -12.29
C PHE A 25 -3.67 -2.08 -13.36
N SER A 26 -4.25 -3.27 -13.17
CA SER A 26 -5.29 -3.79 -14.06
C SER A 26 -6.46 -2.82 -14.17
N LYS A 27 -6.93 -2.61 -15.41
CA LYS A 27 -8.15 -1.85 -15.68
C LYS A 27 -9.34 -2.78 -15.76
N GLU A 28 -10.35 -2.50 -14.97
CA GLU A 28 -11.58 -3.28 -14.94
C GLU A 28 -12.63 -2.65 -15.86
N ASN A 29 -13.10 -3.41 -16.84
CA ASN A 29 -14.06 -2.91 -17.86
C ASN A 29 -15.41 -2.46 -17.27
N TYR A 30 -15.70 -2.82 -16.02
CA TYR A 30 -16.95 -2.48 -15.33
C TYR A 30 -16.81 -1.27 -14.38
N LEU A 31 -15.61 -0.68 -14.23
CA LEU A 31 -15.36 0.49 -13.39
C LEU A 31 -15.22 1.76 -14.26
N GLY A 32 -15.75 2.88 -13.78
CA GLY A 32 -15.46 4.19 -14.35
C GLY A 32 -13.97 4.55 -14.28
N GLU A 33 -13.49 5.49 -15.11
CA GLU A 33 -12.07 5.90 -15.10
C GLU A 33 -11.62 6.41 -13.72
N ASP A 34 -12.53 7.06 -13.00
CA ASP A 34 -12.35 7.58 -11.64
C ASP A 34 -12.42 6.49 -10.55
N GLU A 35 -12.93 5.30 -10.90
CA GLU A 35 -13.01 4.13 -10.03
C GLU A 35 -11.85 3.15 -10.27
N GLN A 36 -11.07 3.34 -11.33
CA GLN A 36 -9.92 2.50 -11.63
C GLN A 36 -8.87 2.61 -10.52
N LEU A 37 -8.18 1.50 -10.28
CA LEU A 37 -7.07 1.50 -9.36
C LEU A 37 -5.90 2.29 -9.97
N THR A 38 -5.45 3.29 -9.24
CA THR A 38 -4.33 4.16 -9.57
C THR A 38 -3.34 4.12 -8.41
N LEU A 39 -2.10 4.54 -8.65
CA LEU A 39 -1.11 4.67 -7.57
C LEU A 39 -1.67 5.43 -6.36
N GLU A 40 -2.34 6.55 -6.60
CA GLU A 40 -2.90 7.40 -5.54
C GLU A 40 -4.02 6.72 -4.76
N SER A 41 -4.97 6.09 -5.46
CA SER A 41 -6.07 5.38 -4.81
C SER A 41 -5.59 4.12 -4.09
N ALA A 42 -4.59 3.42 -4.63
CA ALA A 42 -3.95 2.27 -4.00
C ALA A 42 -3.26 2.65 -2.68
N PHE A 43 -2.45 3.70 -2.68
CA PHE A 43 -1.81 4.18 -1.43
C PHE A 43 -2.82 4.74 -0.43
N ASN A 44 -3.90 5.38 -0.90
CA ASN A 44 -4.99 5.79 -0.03
C ASN A 44 -5.69 4.58 0.63
N GLU A 45 -5.90 3.50 -0.12
CA GLU A 45 -6.47 2.26 0.41
C GLU A 45 -5.53 1.58 1.41
N LEU A 46 -4.22 1.51 1.13
CA LEU A 46 -3.21 1.03 2.08
C LEU A 46 -3.22 1.85 3.38
N ARG A 47 -3.26 3.18 3.29
CA ARG A 47 -3.34 4.07 4.45
C ARG A 47 -4.58 3.77 5.29
N ASN A 48 -5.74 3.62 4.66
CA ASN A 48 -6.98 3.24 5.34
C ASN A 48 -6.90 1.83 5.95
N GLY A 49 -6.19 0.92 5.28
CA GLY A 49 -5.94 -0.44 5.70
C GLY A 49 -5.04 -0.57 6.92
N MET A 50 -4.22 0.44 7.25
CA MET A 50 -3.39 0.48 8.47
C MET A 50 -4.20 0.30 9.75
N LYS A 51 -5.52 0.57 9.74
CA LYS A 51 -6.42 0.25 10.87
C LYS A 51 -6.47 -1.25 11.22
N PHE A 52 -6.13 -2.14 10.28
CA PHE A 52 -6.06 -3.58 10.49
C PHE A 52 -4.65 -4.06 10.91
N VAL A 53 -3.63 -3.25 10.62
CA VAL A 53 -2.24 -3.46 11.08
C VAL A 53 -2.09 -3.00 12.53
N LYS A 54 -2.68 -1.84 12.87
CA LYS A 54 -2.59 -1.23 14.21
C LYS A 54 -2.84 -2.20 15.38
N PRO A 55 -3.89 -3.05 15.39
CA PRO A 55 -4.11 -3.98 16.51
C PRO A 55 -3.04 -5.06 16.67
N ARG A 56 -2.18 -5.26 15.68
CA ARG A 56 -1.11 -6.28 15.66
C ARG A 56 0.27 -5.70 15.97
N VAL A 57 0.41 -4.38 15.93
CA VAL A 57 1.64 -3.67 16.26
C VAL A 57 1.45 -3.03 17.62
N SER A 58 2.12 -3.57 18.64
CA SER A 58 1.95 -3.10 20.03
C SER A 58 2.69 -1.79 20.33
N ASP A 59 3.61 -1.38 19.47
CA ASP A 59 4.42 -0.17 19.62
C ASP A 59 3.94 0.92 18.66
N ASP A 60 3.46 2.03 19.22
CA ASP A 60 2.99 3.19 18.45
C ASP A 60 4.11 3.80 17.58
N ALA A 61 5.38 3.76 18.04
CA ALA A 61 6.51 4.26 17.27
C ALA A 61 6.78 3.38 16.03
N ALA A 62 6.66 2.06 16.19
CA ALA A 62 6.74 1.13 15.06
C ALA A 62 5.59 1.35 14.06
N LEU A 63 4.37 1.60 14.55
CA LEU A 63 3.23 1.90 13.69
C LEU A 63 3.43 3.22 12.91
N GLU A 64 3.93 4.26 13.57
CA GLU A 64 4.26 5.54 12.94
C GLU A 64 5.34 5.38 11.87
N ALA A 65 6.38 4.59 12.16
CA ALA A 65 7.43 4.29 11.19
C ALA A 65 6.88 3.54 9.95
N LEU A 66 5.98 2.58 10.14
CA LEU A 66 5.29 1.89 9.04
C LEU A 66 4.49 2.87 8.17
N CYS A 67 3.67 3.73 8.79
CA CYS A 67 2.95 4.77 8.07
C CYS A 67 3.89 5.70 7.29
N GLY A 68 5.00 6.13 7.92
CA GLY A 68 6.01 6.97 7.28
C GLY A 68 6.64 6.33 6.05
N ARG A 69 6.91 5.02 6.08
CA ARG A 69 7.43 4.28 4.92
C ARG A 69 6.46 4.24 3.75
N LEU A 70 5.16 4.06 4.00
CA LEU A 70 4.14 4.13 2.95
C LEU A 70 4.12 5.51 2.28
N GLU A 71 4.11 6.59 3.05
CA GLU A 71 4.11 7.94 2.49
C GLU A 71 5.39 8.21 1.68
N GLN A 72 6.54 7.76 2.20
CA GLN A 72 7.81 7.91 1.49
C GLN A 72 7.84 7.11 0.19
N ALA A 73 7.28 5.90 0.15
CA ALA A 73 7.20 5.10 -1.07
C ALA A 73 6.35 5.81 -2.15
N LEU A 74 5.21 6.41 -1.75
CA LEU A 74 4.40 7.21 -2.67
C LEU A 74 5.17 8.42 -3.23
N VAL A 75 5.93 9.13 -2.38
CA VAL A 75 6.79 10.24 -2.82
C VAL A 75 7.82 9.77 -3.83
N LEU A 76 8.47 8.63 -3.59
CA LEU A 76 9.46 8.05 -4.50
C LEU A 76 8.84 7.66 -5.85
N TYR A 77 7.68 6.99 -5.87
CA TYR A 77 6.97 6.70 -7.11
C TYR A 77 6.59 7.97 -7.89
N ARG A 78 6.13 9.02 -7.20
CA ARG A 78 5.83 10.32 -7.84
C ARG A 78 7.07 10.98 -8.45
N GLN A 79 8.24 10.71 -7.89
CA GLN A 79 9.53 11.19 -8.39
C GLN A 79 10.14 10.28 -9.46
N ARG A 80 9.43 9.22 -9.89
CA ARG A 80 9.93 8.19 -10.82
C ARG A 80 11.14 7.41 -10.27
N GLU A 81 11.29 7.36 -8.94
CA GLU A 81 12.30 6.55 -8.27
C GLU A 81 11.76 5.12 -7.98
N ASP A 82 11.21 4.48 -9.01
CA ASP A 82 10.35 3.29 -8.88
C ASP A 82 11.02 2.11 -8.17
N THR A 83 12.29 1.83 -8.49
CA THR A 83 13.07 0.76 -7.83
C THR A 83 13.22 1.00 -6.33
N LYS A 84 13.48 2.24 -5.92
CA LYS A 84 13.62 2.57 -4.49
C LYS A 84 12.27 2.50 -3.79
N ALA A 85 11.21 2.94 -4.46
CA ALA A 85 9.85 2.84 -3.94
C ALA A 85 9.43 1.38 -3.72
N ALA A 86 9.70 0.50 -4.69
CA ALA A 86 9.42 -0.93 -4.60
C ALA A 86 10.20 -1.60 -3.46
N HIS A 87 11.50 -1.31 -3.32
CA HIS A 87 12.29 -1.81 -2.19
C HIS A 87 11.74 -1.33 -0.84
N LEU A 88 11.31 -0.07 -0.75
CA LEU A 88 10.72 0.44 0.49
C LEU A 88 9.40 -0.26 0.86
N LEU A 89 8.57 -0.62 -0.14
CA LEU A 89 7.36 -1.42 0.09
C LEU A 89 7.68 -2.87 0.49
N GLN A 90 8.72 -3.48 -0.08
CA GLN A 90 9.20 -4.81 0.34
C GLN A 90 9.71 -4.78 1.79
N ASP A 91 10.49 -3.77 2.16
CA ASP A 91 10.96 -3.58 3.54
C ASP A 91 9.80 -3.33 4.50
N PHE A 92 8.76 -2.62 4.05
CA PHE A 92 7.51 -2.45 4.79
C PHE A 92 6.82 -3.80 5.00
N GLU A 93 6.64 -4.61 3.96
CA GLU A 93 6.01 -5.95 4.03
C GLU A 93 6.74 -6.86 5.02
N LEU A 94 8.08 -6.90 4.95
CA LEU A 94 8.93 -7.67 5.87
C LEU A 94 8.86 -7.19 7.34
N SER A 95 8.46 -5.93 7.56
CA SER A 95 8.31 -5.35 8.90
C SER A 95 6.92 -5.57 9.49
N LEU A 96 5.98 -6.17 8.75
CA LEU A 96 4.65 -6.48 9.25
C LEU A 96 4.69 -7.67 10.22
N PRO A 97 3.82 -7.68 11.23
CA PRO A 97 3.67 -8.82 12.12
C PRO A 97 3.12 -10.03 11.36
N SER A 98 3.74 -11.20 11.57
CA SER A 98 3.31 -12.50 11.03
C SER A 98 2.03 -13.02 11.66
#